data_AF-A0A2N1RX63-F1
#
_entry.id   AF-A0A2N1RX63-F1
#
_cell.length_a   1.000
_cell.length_b   1.000
_cell.length_c   1.000
_cell.angle_alpha   90.00
_cell.angle_beta   90.00
_cell.angle_gamma   90.00
#
_symmetry.space_group_name_H-M   'P 1'
#
loop_
_entity.id
_entity.type
_entity.pdbx_description
1 polymer ?
#
loop_
_entity_poly.entity_id
_entity_poly.type
_entity_poly.pdbx_seq_one_letter_code
_entity_poly.pdbx_strand_id
1 'polypeptide(L)'
;MLDNFYENLKKNIFEVKEYNKISIFTISTTSKQEDEPYLTPIRYSKDFSAFGCVIFNQSIILNIIEIMDGQVDIILVDGEKKIPLTIYRDIDEVNNVFYKTRKTIGLVETGNLSKICFMYVKKSKIYEYKPNDLTVNATWMFLSHRFKELSGKKITVLGVGNIGSKLSLKLVECGAQVHIHRTNSFVGHLIEQGLNCIKPQNTVSKIEFHQNPLQASFMSEIVIGASNGVQVINVDIVKSLSRNCLIVDLGKNNITPDAIDYATSQGIEIYRSDITSAFEGYIYEILKMENILCSSYGKKDLGFCTVVGGGYFGSDGDIVVDKIISPEVVIGVAAGDGSIKKNLNEEDKKRLERLMKEFNIETVW
;
A
#
# COMPACT_ATOMS: atom_id res chain seq x y z
N MET A 1 -13.41 8.64 -27.47
CA MET A 1 -12.50 7.71 -26.75
C MET A 1 -12.81 7.73 -25.26
N LEU A 2 -12.90 8.90 -24.64
CA LEU A 2 -13.38 9.04 -23.25
C LEU A 2 -14.80 8.46 -23.04
N ASP A 3 -15.71 8.60 -24.02
CA ASP A 3 -17.03 7.96 -23.97
C ASP A 3 -16.92 6.43 -23.91
N ASN A 4 -16.00 5.84 -24.68
CA ASN A 4 -15.73 4.40 -24.62
C ASN A 4 -15.16 3.99 -23.26
N PHE A 5 -14.34 4.83 -22.62
CA PHE A 5 -13.87 4.59 -21.26
C PHE A 5 -15.04 4.53 -20.26
N TYR A 6 -15.96 5.50 -20.30
CA TYR A 6 -17.13 5.51 -19.41
C TYR A 6 -18.11 4.37 -19.70
N GLU A 7 -18.32 4.00 -20.96
CA GLU A 7 -19.17 2.85 -21.31
C GLU A 7 -18.56 1.52 -20.83
N ASN A 8 -17.25 1.33 -20.99
CA ASN A 8 -16.57 0.16 -20.43
C ASN A 8 -16.58 0.17 -18.89
N LEU A 9 -16.49 1.34 -18.28
CA LEU A 9 -16.61 1.48 -16.83
C LEU A 9 -17.99 1.00 -16.34
N LYS A 10 -19.07 1.43 -17.00
CA LYS A 10 -20.44 0.95 -16.72
C LYS A 10 -20.57 -0.55 -16.95
N LYS A 11 -19.99 -1.08 -18.03
CA LYS A 11 -19.99 -2.52 -18.32
C LYS A 11 -19.36 -3.32 -17.18
N ASN A 12 -18.22 -2.88 -16.65
CA ASN A 12 -17.55 -3.56 -15.54
C ASN A 12 -18.40 -3.56 -14.26
N ILE A 13 -19.23 -2.54 -14.00
CA ILE A 13 -20.18 -2.55 -12.87
C ILE A 13 -21.13 -3.74 -12.97
N PHE A 14 -21.71 -3.95 -14.15
CA PHE A 14 -22.66 -5.06 -14.36
C PHE A 14 -21.99 -6.40 -14.12
N GLU A 15 -20.82 -6.62 -14.72
CA GLU A 15 -20.06 -7.86 -14.55
C GLU A 15 -19.68 -8.10 -13.07
N VAL A 16 -19.21 -7.06 -12.37
CA VAL A 16 -18.79 -7.16 -10.97
C VAL A 16 -19.96 -7.49 -10.04
N LYS A 17 -21.16 -6.96 -10.32
CA LYS A 17 -22.37 -7.27 -9.56
C LYS A 17 -22.85 -8.71 -9.72
N GLU A 18 -22.57 -9.37 -10.85
CA GLU A 18 -22.94 -10.78 -11.06
C GLU A 18 -22.24 -11.72 -10.08
N TYR A 19 -21.08 -11.33 -9.53
CA TYR A 19 -20.37 -12.16 -8.55
C TYR A 19 -21.04 -12.21 -7.17
N ASN A 20 -22.00 -11.32 -6.87
CA ASN A 20 -22.72 -11.23 -5.59
C ASN A 20 -21.78 -11.21 -4.36
N LYS A 21 -20.75 -10.36 -4.42
CA LYS A 21 -19.72 -10.15 -3.40
C LYS A 21 -19.57 -8.67 -3.11
N ILE A 22 -18.78 -8.33 -2.09
CA ILE A 22 -18.39 -6.94 -1.86
C ILE A 22 -17.71 -6.39 -3.12
N SER A 23 -18.26 -5.33 -3.67
CA SER A 23 -17.81 -4.69 -4.90
C SER A 23 -16.91 -3.49 -4.60
N ILE A 24 -15.73 -3.47 -5.20
CA ILE A 24 -14.68 -2.50 -4.89
C ILE A 24 -14.21 -1.82 -6.17
N PHE A 25 -14.17 -0.49 -6.15
CA PHE A 25 -13.67 0.31 -7.26
C PHE A 25 -12.41 1.08 -6.86
N THR A 26 -11.31 0.94 -7.62
CA THR A 26 -10.07 1.65 -7.36
C THR A 26 -9.84 2.79 -8.35
N ILE A 27 -9.46 3.96 -7.86
CA ILE A 27 -9.02 5.11 -8.64
C ILE A 27 -7.53 5.31 -8.38
N SER A 28 -6.68 5.06 -9.38
CA SER A 28 -5.21 5.18 -9.26
C SER A 28 -4.64 6.30 -10.12
N THR A 29 -3.44 6.76 -9.77
CA THR A 29 -2.58 7.56 -10.63
C THR A 29 -1.18 6.94 -10.72
N THR A 30 -0.42 7.32 -11.74
CA THR A 30 0.99 6.93 -11.88
C THR A 30 1.84 8.12 -12.33
N SER A 31 3.14 8.07 -12.03
CA SER A 31 4.10 9.09 -12.46
C SER A 31 4.40 9.02 -13.96
N LYS A 32 4.19 7.87 -14.60
CA LYS A 32 4.26 7.74 -16.07
C LYS A 32 2.98 8.31 -16.65
N GLN A 33 3.04 9.51 -17.24
CA GLN A 33 1.88 10.10 -17.90
C GLN A 33 1.56 9.35 -19.19
N GLU A 34 0.28 9.11 -19.45
CA GLU A 34 -0.26 8.60 -20.71
C GLU A 34 -1.41 9.53 -21.14
N ASP A 35 -1.73 9.52 -22.43
CA ASP A 35 -2.70 10.48 -23.00
C ASP A 35 -4.15 10.18 -22.57
N GLU A 36 -4.48 8.91 -22.36
CA GLU A 36 -5.84 8.43 -22.13
C GLU A 36 -5.93 7.59 -20.84
N PRO A 37 -7.03 7.72 -20.06
CA PRO A 37 -7.26 6.85 -18.92
C PRO A 37 -7.55 5.41 -19.37
N TYR A 38 -7.26 4.45 -18.52
CA TYR A 38 -7.56 3.04 -18.79
C TYR A 38 -8.14 2.31 -17.59
N LEU A 39 -8.85 1.22 -17.85
CA LEU A 39 -9.42 0.36 -16.81
C LEU A 39 -8.41 -0.70 -16.38
N THR A 40 -8.42 -1.04 -15.10
CA THR A 40 -7.68 -2.18 -14.58
C THR A 40 -8.50 -3.47 -14.78
N PRO A 41 -7.84 -4.63 -14.91
CA PRO A 41 -8.56 -5.90 -15.00
C PRO A 41 -9.44 -6.14 -13.78
N ILE A 42 -10.57 -6.80 -14.00
CA ILE A 42 -11.44 -7.28 -12.92
C ILE A 42 -10.70 -8.40 -12.17
N ARG A 43 -10.68 -8.30 -10.85
CA ARG A 43 -10.12 -9.27 -9.91
C ARG A 43 -11.25 -9.77 -9.02
N TYR A 44 -11.25 -11.05 -8.68
CA TYR A 44 -12.20 -11.61 -7.73
C TYR A 44 -11.47 -12.50 -6.73
N SER A 45 -11.93 -12.46 -5.48
CA SER A 45 -11.48 -13.32 -4.40
C SER A 45 -12.67 -14.13 -3.89
N LYS A 46 -12.52 -14.79 -2.73
CA LYS A 46 -13.65 -15.45 -2.07
C LYS A 46 -14.74 -14.45 -1.65
N ASP A 47 -14.36 -13.30 -1.12
CA ASP A 47 -15.26 -12.40 -0.38
C ASP A 47 -15.57 -11.09 -1.13
N PHE A 48 -14.76 -10.72 -2.12
CA PHE A 48 -14.93 -9.47 -2.87
C PHE A 48 -14.62 -9.62 -4.36
N SER A 49 -15.03 -8.60 -5.13
CA SER A 49 -14.67 -8.38 -6.52
C SER A 49 -14.24 -6.93 -6.69
N ALA A 50 -13.15 -6.71 -7.43
CA ALA A 50 -12.49 -5.42 -7.52
C ALA A 50 -12.14 -5.09 -8.97
N PHE A 51 -12.33 -3.83 -9.34
CA PHE A 51 -11.96 -3.28 -10.63
C PHE A 51 -11.60 -1.81 -10.44
N GLY A 52 -11.16 -1.13 -11.49
CA GLY A 52 -10.70 0.22 -11.31
C GLY A 52 -10.30 0.92 -12.59
N CYS A 53 -9.74 2.11 -12.40
CA CYS A 53 -9.14 2.90 -13.45
C CYS A 53 -7.84 3.55 -13.01
N VAL A 54 -6.95 3.78 -13.97
CA VAL A 54 -5.81 4.67 -13.83
C VAL A 54 -6.11 5.94 -14.61
N ILE A 55 -5.98 7.09 -13.94
CA ILE A 55 -6.24 8.41 -14.53
C ILE A 55 -4.99 9.28 -14.47
N PHE A 56 -4.89 10.19 -15.44
CA PHE A 56 -3.75 11.10 -15.64
C PHE A 56 -4.15 12.57 -15.50
N ASN A 57 -5.46 12.84 -15.49
CA ASN A 57 -6.03 14.17 -15.32
C ASN A 57 -7.15 14.10 -14.28
N GLN A 58 -7.22 15.09 -13.40
CA GLN A 58 -8.28 15.20 -12.40
C GLN A 58 -9.63 15.60 -13.01
N SER A 59 -9.66 16.17 -14.23
CA SER A 59 -10.87 16.69 -14.87
C SER A 59 -12.01 15.66 -14.98
N ILE A 60 -11.67 14.38 -15.11
CA ILE A 60 -12.61 13.27 -15.30
C ILE A 60 -13.14 12.66 -13.99
N ILE A 61 -12.58 13.06 -12.84
CA ILE A 61 -12.88 12.42 -11.56
C ILE A 61 -14.35 12.55 -11.15
N LEU A 62 -14.99 13.69 -11.43
CA LEU A 62 -16.39 13.91 -11.05
C LEU A 62 -17.33 13.00 -11.84
N ASN A 63 -17.08 12.82 -13.13
CA ASN A 63 -17.85 11.91 -13.96
C ASN A 63 -17.67 10.46 -13.47
N ILE A 64 -16.45 10.07 -13.08
CA ILE A 64 -16.20 8.75 -12.49
C ILE A 64 -16.99 8.59 -11.18
N ILE A 65 -16.97 9.59 -10.29
CA ILE A 65 -17.73 9.56 -9.03
C ILE A 65 -19.24 9.45 -9.31
N GLU A 66 -19.78 10.22 -10.26
CA GLU A 66 -21.20 10.17 -10.63
C GLU A 66 -21.63 8.76 -11.10
N ILE A 67 -20.76 8.07 -11.85
CA ILE A 67 -21.04 6.71 -12.33
C ILE A 67 -20.86 5.67 -11.20
N MET A 68 -19.89 5.86 -10.30
CA MET A 68 -19.51 4.83 -9.32
C MET A 68 -20.23 4.92 -7.97
N ASP A 69 -20.57 6.12 -7.51
CA ASP A 69 -21.10 6.34 -6.17
C ASP A 69 -22.48 5.69 -5.98
N GLY A 70 -22.54 4.73 -5.06
CA GLY A 70 -23.70 3.88 -4.82
C GLY A 70 -23.89 2.75 -5.85
N GLN A 71 -22.99 2.61 -6.82
CA GLN A 71 -22.93 1.45 -7.71
C GLN A 71 -22.00 0.36 -7.21
N VAL A 72 -21.05 0.71 -6.34
CA VAL A 72 -20.14 -0.20 -5.65
C VAL A 72 -20.21 0.00 -4.14
N ASP A 73 -19.80 -1.00 -3.37
CA ASP A 73 -19.79 -0.93 -1.91
C ASP A 73 -18.67 -0.01 -1.40
N ILE A 74 -17.49 -0.11 -2.01
CA ILE A 74 -16.27 0.59 -1.58
C ILE A 74 -15.57 1.26 -2.77
N ILE A 75 -15.16 2.51 -2.59
CA ILE A 75 -14.27 3.24 -3.48
C ILE A 75 -12.92 3.43 -2.79
N LEU A 76 -11.84 2.98 -3.43
CA LEU A 76 -10.46 3.18 -2.98
C LEU A 76 -9.80 4.23 -3.87
N VAL A 77 -9.33 5.34 -3.28
CA VAL A 77 -8.69 6.44 -4.01
C VAL A 77 -7.21 6.56 -3.68
N ASP A 78 -6.37 6.74 -4.70
CA ASP A 78 -4.93 6.90 -4.53
C ASP A 78 -4.59 8.16 -3.71
N GLY A 79 -4.01 7.95 -2.54
CA GLY A 79 -3.59 9.00 -1.62
C GLY A 79 -2.23 9.62 -1.97
N GLU A 80 -1.51 9.06 -2.95
CA GLU A 80 -0.26 9.65 -3.43
C GLU A 80 -0.53 10.71 -4.50
N LYS A 81 -0.02 11.92 -4.28
CA LYS A 81 -0.14 13.04 -5.22
C LYS A 81 0.88 12.89 -6.35
N LYS A 82 0.45 12.39 -7.50
CA LYS A 82 1.30 12.18 -8.68
C LYS A 82 0.94 13.12 -9.86
N ILE A 83 -0.22 13.77 -9.78
CA ILE A 83 -0.64 14.78 -10.76
C ILE A 83 -0.01 16.13 -10.36
N PRO A 84 0.71 16.81 -11.29
CA PRO A 84 1.32 18.10 -11.02
C PRO A 84 0.32 19.18 -10.59
N LEU A 85 0.84 20.23 -9.95
CA LEU A 85 0.08 21.43 -9.68
C LEU A 85 -0.06 22.24 -10.97
N THR A 86 -1.29 22.63 -11.30
CA THR A 86 -1.59 23.48 -12.46
C THR A 86 -2.17 24.80 -11.97
N ILE A 87 -1.61 25.91 -12.46
CA ILE A 87 -2.12 27.26 -12.22
C ILE A 87 -2.73 27.76 -13.52
N TYR A 88 -4.04 27.97 -13.52
CA TYR A 88 -4.77 28.52 -14.66
C TYR A 88 -4.72 30.04 -14.65
N ARG A 89 -4.64 30.64 -15.84
CA ARG A 89 -4.62 32.10 -15.99
C ARG A 89 -6.03 32.67 -16.06
N ASP A 90 -6.96 31.90 -16.61
CA ASP A 90 -8.35 32.30 -16.78
C ASP A 90 -9.33 31.20 -16.32
N ILE A 91 -10.53 31.60 -15.91
CA ILE A 91 -11.60 30.72 -15.45
C ILE A 91 -12.24 29.91 -16.57
N ASP A 92 -12.10 30.38 -17.80
CA ASP A 92 -12.55 29.68 -19.00
C ASP A 92 -11.59 28.55 -19.42
N GLU A 93 -10.34 28.57 -18.95
CA GLU A 93 -9.39 27.46 -19.10
C GLU A 93 -9.71 26.29 -18.13
N VAL A 94 -10.58 26.55 -17.15
CA VAL A 94 -10.97 25.56 -16.14
C VAL A 94 -12.17 24.77 -16.63
N ASN A 95 -11.88 23.58 -17.17
CA ASN A 95 -12.91 22.63 -17.64
C ASN A 95 -13.83 22.08 -16.54
N ASN A 96 -13.69 22.49 -15.28
CA ASN A 96 -14.40 21.86 -14.16
C ASN A 96 -14.88 22.88 -13.11
N VAL A 97 -16.21 22.91 -12.89
CA VAL A 97 -16.92 23.84 -11.99
C VAL A 97 -16.37 23.80 -10.56
N PHE A 98 -15.77 22.68 -10.14
CA PHE A 98 -15.14 22.52 -8.83
C PHE A 98 -14.11 23.59 -8.48
N TYR A 99 -13.38 24.16 -9.45
CA TYR A 99 -12.35 25.15 -9.16
C TYR A 99 -12.85 26.60 -9.19
N LYS A 100 -14.09 26.83 -9.63
CA LYS A 100 -14.73 28.16 -9.53
C LYS A 100 -15.10 28.51 -8.08
N THR A 101 -15.06 27.55 -7.16
CA THR A 101 -15.54 27.70 -5.77
C THR A 101 -14.43 27.62 -4.69
N ARG A 102 -13.15 27.63 -5.09
CA ARG A 102 -12.03 27.59 -4.12
C ARG A 102 -11.78 28.96 -3.45
N LYS A 103 -11.29 28.93 -2.21
CA LYS A 103 -10.87 30.11 -1.42
C LYS A 103 -9.43 30.59 -1.72
N THR A 104 -8.86 30.22 -2.86
CA THR A 104 -7.52 30.66 -3.27
C THR A 104 -7.64 31.93 -4.11
N ILE A 105 -6.64 32.82 -4.02
CA ILE A 105 -6.61 34.08 -4.81
C ILE A 105 -6.56 33.78 -6.33
N GLY A 106 -5.96 32.66 -6.73
CA GLY A 106 -5.93 32.18 -8.12
C GLY A 106 -6.56 30.81 -8.32
N LEU A 107 -6.69 30.39 -9.59
CA LEU A 107 -7.25 29.12 -10.01
C LEU A 107 -6.17 28.03 -10.00
N VAL A 108 -6.10 27.29 -8.90
CA VAL A 108 -5.05 26.28 -8.68
C VAL A 108 -5.66 24.89 -8.58
N GLU A 109 -5.17 23.99 -9.43
CA GLU A 109 -5.42 22.56 -9.37
C GLU A 109 -4.23 21.85 -8.71
N THR A 110 -4.52 21.03 -7.71
CA THR A 110 -3.50 20.47 -6.80
C THR A 110 -3.24 18.98 -7.00
N GLY A 111 -3.86 18.35 -7.99
CA GLY A 111 -3.72 16.90 -8.22
C GLY A 111 -4.19 16.02 -7.05
N ASN A 112 -5.06 16.54 -6.16
CA ASN A 112 -5.47 15.85 -4.93
C ASN A 112 -6.81 15.15 -5.15
N LEU A 113 -6.74 13.97 -5.76
CA LEU A 113 -7.92 13.14 -6.07
C LEU A 113 -8.68 12.72 -4.82
N SER A 114 -7.97 12.30 -3.77
CA SER A 114 -8.58 11.90 -2.50
C SER A 114 -9.53 12.96 -1.98
N LYS A 115 -9.06 14.22 -1.89
CA LYS A 115 -9.88 15.31 -1.39
C LYS A 115 -11.19 15.46 -2.17
N ILE A 116 -11.16 15.33 -3.49
CA ILE A 116 -12.38 15.39 -4.30
C ILE A 116 -13.28 14.21 -3.99
N CYS A 117 -12.73 13.00 -4.00
CA CYS A 117 -13.53 11.80 -3.76
C CYS A 117 -14.21 11.84 -2.38
N PHE A 118 -13.52 12.22 -1.30
CA PHE A 118 -14.14 12.36 0.03
C PHE A 118 -15.20 13.45 0.11
N MET A 119 -15.08 14.50 -0.70
CA MET A 119 -16.07 15.57 -0.74
C MET A 119 -17.35 15.17 -1.46
N TYR A 120 -17.28 14.32 -2.50
CA TYR A 120 -18.40 14.08 -3.42
C TYR A 120 -18.98 12.67 -3.40
N VAL A 121 -18.24 11.66 -2.94
CA VAL A 121 -18.79 10.33 -2.68
C VAL A 121 -19.69 10.43 -1.45
N LYS A 122 -20.94 9.97 -1.56
CA LYS A 122 -21.96 10.04 -0.50
C LYS A 122 -22.63 8.71 -0.18
N LYS A 123 -22.68 7.78 -1.13
CA LYS A 123 -23.40 6.52 -0.99
C LYS A 123 -22.46 5.34 -0.75
N SER A 124 -21.38 5.24 -1.52
CA SER A 124 -20.34 4.24 -1.33
C SER A 124 -19.46 4.60 -0.13
N LYS A 125 -18.88 3.59 0.52
CA LYS A 125 -17.79 3.82 1.46
C LYS A 125 -16.54 4.26 0.70
N ILE A 126 -15.73 5.11 1.31
CA ILE A 126 -14.52 5.63 0.67
C ILE A 126 -13.31 5.56 1.60
N TYR A 127 -12.20 5.07 1.05
CA TYR A 127 -10.91 5.02 1.75
C TYR A 127 -9.78 5.44 0.82
N GLU A 128 -8.72 6.02 1.39
CA GLU A 128 -7.47 6.17 0.65
C GLU A 128 -6.76 4.83 0.52
N TYR A 129 -5.86 4.70 -0.45
CA TYR A 129 -4.86 3.65 -0.50
C TYR A 129 -3.62 4.14 -1.23
N LYS A 130 -2.49 3.43 -1.10
CA LYS A 130 -1.22 3.80 -1.74
C LYS A 130 -0.74 2.67 -2.64
N PRO A 131 -1.01 2.72 -3.97
CA PRO A 131 -0.63 1.67 -4.91
C PRO A 131 0.87 1.32 -4.89
N ASN A 132 1.74 2.31 -4.68
CA ASN A 132 3.18 2.08 -4.57
C ASN A 132 3.53 1.21 -3.36
N ASP A 133 2.86 1.41 -2.22
CA ASP A 133 3.10 0.64 -1.00
C ASP A 133 2.64 -0.81 -1.17
N LEU A 134 1.51 -1.03 -1.86
CA LEU A 134 1.07 -2.37 -2.25
C LEU A 134 2.11 -3.08 -3.13
N THR A 135 2.72 -2.35 -4.08
CA THR A 135 3.77 -2.91 -4.96
C THR A 135 5.01 -3.30 -4.16
N VAL A 136 5.46 -2.43 -3.24
CA VAL A 136 6.59 -2.73 -2.32
C VAL A 136 6.27 -3.96 -1.47
N ASN A 137 5.08 -4.02 -0.88
CA ASN A 137 4.68 -5.10 0.01
C ASN A 137 4.56 -6.43 -0.72
N ALA A 138 3.95 -6.46 -1.90
CA ALA A 138 3.81 -7.68 -2.69
C ALA A 138 5.18 -8.21 -3.16
N THR A 139 6.06 -7.31 -3.62
CA THR A 139 7.41 -7.70 -4.04
C THR A 139 8.20 -8.27 -2.87
N TRP A 140 8.23 -7.57 -1.73
CA TRP A 140 8.91 -8.06 -0.55
C TRP A 140 8.35 -9.41 -0.07
N MET A 141 7.02 -9.56 -0.06
CA MET A 141 6.35 -10.80 0.37
C MET A 141 6.72 -11.97 -0.53
N PHE A 142 6.73 -11.74 -1.86
CA PHE A 142 7.16 -12.73 -2.83
C PHE A 142 8.62 -13.15 -2.58
N LEU A 143 9.53 -12.18 -2.44
CA LEU A 143 10.95 -12.46 -2.22
C LEU A 143 11.20 -13.22 -0.91
N SER A 144 10.56 -12.78 0.19
CA SER A 144 10.73 -13.44 1.50
C SER A 144 10.24 -14.87 1.49
N HIS A 145 9.13 -15.17 0.83
CA HIS A 145 8.62 -16.54 0.71
C HIS A 145 9.44 -17.40 -0.26
N ARG A 146 9.83 -16.82 -1.41
CA ARG A 146 10.58 -17.52 -2.46
C ARG A 146 11.98 -17.94 -2.00
N PHE A 147 12.64 -17.11 -1.22
CA PHE A 147 14.00 -17.36 -0.75
C PHE A 147 14.06 -17.86 0.70
N LYS A 148 12.96 -17.79 1.46
CA LYS A 148 12.82 -18.10 2.90
C LYS A 148 13.65 -17.21 3.83
N GLU A 149 14.85 -16.83 3.41
CA GLU A 149 15.77 -15.95 4.11
C GLU A 149 16.43 -14.99 3.12
N LEU A 150 16.38 -13.70 3.44
CA LEU A 150 17.01 -12.63 2.65
C LEU A 150 18.35 -12.16 3.26
N SER A 151 18.63 -12.55 4.50
CA SER A 151 19.84 -12.16 5.23
C SER A 151 21.10 -12.60 4.47
N GLY A 152 22.07 -11.69 4.37
CA GLY A 152 23.34 -11.94 3.68
C GLY A 152 23.26 -11.98 2.14
N LYS A 153 22.06 -12.01 1.55
CA LYS A 153 21.90 -12.03 0.09
C LYS A 153 22.30 -10.72 -0.55
N LYS A 154 23.00 -10.79 -1.68
CA LYS A 154 23.28 -9.59 -2.49
C LYS A 154 22.08 -9.27 -3.38
N ILE A 155 21.41 -8.16 -3.08
CA ILE A 155 20.22 -7.70 -3.81
C ILE A 155 20.49 -6.34 -4.42
N THR A 156 20.33 -6.22 -5.73
CA THR A 156 20.49 -4.94 -6.44
C THR A 156 19.15 -4.32 -6.78
N VAL A 157 18.99 -3.02 -6.52
CA VAL A 157 17.83 -2.24 -6.93
C VAL A 157 18.27 -1.15 -7.92
N LEU A 158 17.88 -1.33 -9.18
CA LEU A 158 18.17 -0.40 -10.28
C LEU A 158 16.98 0.55 -10.46
N GLY A 159 17.09 1.75 -9.89
CA GLY A 159 16.01 2.74 -9.83
C GLY A 159 15.50 2.96 -8.42
N VAL A 160 16.17 3.80 -7.64
CA VAL A 160 15.74 4.18 -6.28
C VAL A 160 14.92 5.47 -6.27
N GLY A 161 13.72 5.38 -6.87
CA GLY A 161 12.63 6.35 -6.70
C GLY A 161 11.79 6.06 -5.46
N ASN A 162 10.51 6.40 -5.47
CA ASN A 162 9.57 6.13 -4.36
C ASN A 162 9.53 4.62 -4.01
N ILE A 163 9.18 3.77 -4.98
CA ILE A 163 9.09 2.30 -4.76
C ILE A 163 10.45 1.70 -4.44
N GLY A 164 11.48 1.97 -5.26
CA GLY A 164 12.81 1.39 -5.09
C GLY A 164 13.46 1.75 -3.74
N SER A 165 13.26 2.96 -3.24
CA SER A 165 13.79 3.37 -1.92
C SER A 165 13.08 2.66 -0.77
N LYS A 166 11.74 2.60 -0.80
CA LYS A 166 10.94 1.87 0.21
C LYS A 166 11.30 0.38 0.25
N LEU A 167 11.44 -0.23 -0.92
CA LEU A 167 11.84 -1.64 -1.01
C LEU A 167 13.28 -1.84 -0.53
N SER A 168 14.21 -0.96 -0.89
CA SER A 168 15.61 -1.04 -0.43
C SER A 168 15.72 -1.01 1.10
N LEU A 169 14.95 -0.13 1.76
CA LEU A 169 14.89 -0.09 3.22
C LEU A 169 14.38 -1.42 3.80
N LYS A 170 13.24 -1.91 3.30
CA LYS A 170 12.63 -3.15 3.77
C LYS A 170 13.55 -4.37 3.60
N LEU A 171 14.33 -4.41 2.52
CA LEU A 171 15.30 -5.46 2.23
C LEU A 171 16.51 -5.40 3.16
N VAL A 172 17.09 -4.21 3.39
CA VAL A 172 18.25 -4.09 4.30
C VAL A 172 17.86 -4.39 5.74
N GLU A 173 16.65 -4.02 6.18
CA GLU A 173 16.10 -4.36 7.50
C GLU A 173 15.99 -5.87 7.72
N CYS A 174 15.85 -6.65 6.64
CA CYS A 174 15.86 -8.11 6.66
C CYS A 174 17.29 -8.70 6.61
N GLY A 175 18.33 -7.87 6.70
CA GLY A 175 19.73 -8.28 6.68
C GLY A 175 20.33 -8.47 5.29
N ALA A 176 19.63 -8.13 4.20
CA ALA A 176 20.19 -8.22 2.84
C ALA A 176 21.31 -7.18 2.61
N GLN A 177 22.29 -7.53 1.79
CA GLN A 177 23.29 -6.60 1.26
C GLN A 177 22.68 -5.89 0.04
N VAL A 178 22.22 -4.65 0.26
CA VAL A 178 21.43 -3.95 -0.76
C VAL A 178 22.34 -3.02 -1.55
N HIS A 179 22.43 -3.22 -2.86
CA HIS A 179 23.19 -2.37 -3.77
C HIS A 179 22.22 -1.56 -4.62
N ILE A 180 22.39 -0.25 -4.70
CA ILE A 180 21.45 0.63 -5.39
C ILE A 180 22.12 1.42 -6.49
N HIS A 181 21.36 1.69 -7.54
CA HIS A 181 21.76 2.61 -8.60
C HIS A 181 20.60 3.53 -8.99
N ARG A 182 20.94 4.77 -9.36
CA ARG A 182 20.06 5.71 -10.05
C ARG A 182 20.86 6.69 -10.90
N THR A 183 20.23 7.20 -11.95
CA THR A 183 20.83 8.13 -12.92
C THR A 183 21.37 9.41 -12.28
N ASN A 184 20.61 10.02 -11.37
CA ASN A 184 21.10 11.19 -10.64
C ASN A 184 21.86 10.73 -9.39
N SER A 185 23.19 10.68 -9.50
CA SER A 185 24.09 10.17 -8.45
C SER A 185 24.08 10.98 -7.16
N PHE A 186 23.93 12.31 -7.24
CA PHE A 186 23.84 13.16 -6.05
C PHE A 186 22.66 12.74 -5.16
N VAL A 187 21.48 12.62 -5.76
CA VAL A 187 20.29 12.17 -5.03
C VAL A 187 20.41 10.68 -4.65
N GLY A 188 21.14 9.87 -5.42
CA GLY A 188 21.52 8.49 -5.08
C GLY A 188 22.23 8.38 -3.74
N HIS A 189 23.29 9.16 -3.55
CA HIS A 189 24.00 9.22 -2.28
C HIS A 189 23.14 9.72 -1.13
N LEU A 190 22.31 10.76 -1.34
CA LEU A 190 21.42 11.26 -0.30
C LEU A 190 20.40 10.20 0.16
N ILE A 191 19.85 9.43 -0.78
CA ILE A 191 18.93 8.32 -0.45
C ILE A 191 19.66 7.23 0.31
N GLU A 192 20.82 6.78 -0.18
CA GLU A 192 21.62 5.75 0.49
C GLU A 192 21.95 6.12 1.93
N GLN A 193 22.47 7.33 2.15
CA GLN A 193 22.75 7.86 3.49
C GLN A 193 21.49 7.92 4.35
N GLY A 194 20.41 8.50 3.82
CA GLY A 194 19.14 8.63 4.54
C GLY A 194 18.57 7.29 4.97
N LEU A 195 18.53 6.30 4.08
CA LEU A 195 18.03 4.97 4.39
C LEU A 195 18.93 4.22 5.38
N ASN A 196 20.26 4.37 5.26
CA ASN A 196 21.20 3.81 6.22
C ASN A 196 21.09 4.44 7.62
N CYS A 197 20.60 5.68 7.73
CA CYS A 197 20.26 6.32 9.00
C CYS A 197 18.92 5.86 9.58
N ILE A 198 17.96 5.45 8.74
CA ILE A 198 16.62 5.03 9.17
C ILE A 198 16.61 3.57 9.64
N LYS A 199 17.36 2.68 8.99
CA LYS A 199 17.36 1.25 9.33
C LYS A 199 17.71 1.02 10.81
N PRO A 200 17.20 -0.03 11.47
CA PRO A 200 17.48 -0.31 12.86
C PRO A 200 18.99 -0.41 13.14
N GLN A 201 19.43 0.17 14.26
CA GLN A 201 20.86 0.26 14.63
C GLN A 201 21.56 -1.11 14.65
N ASN A 202 20.85 -2.18 15.02
CA ASN A 202 21.39 -3.54 15.08
C ASN A 202 21.48 -4.24 13.71
N THR A 203 20.98 -3.61 12.64
CA THR A 203 21.11 -4.12 11.28
C THR A 203 22.54 -3.90 10.78
N VAL A 204 23.36 -4.95 10.76
CA VAL A 204 24.77 -4.86 10.32
C VAL A 204 24.88 -4.55 8.83
N SER A 205 24.00 -5.14 8.01
CA SER A 205 23.95 -4.91 6.56
C SER A 205 23.67 -3.45 6.22
N LYS A 206 24.15 -3.02 5.05
CA LYS A 206 24.07 -1.64 4.57
C LYS A 206 23.47 -1.58 3.18
N ILE A 207 22.96 -0.41 2.86
CA ILE A 207 22.65 0.00 1.50
C ILE A 207 23.90 0.66 0.93
N GLU A 208 24.34 0.24 -0.26
CA GLU A 208 25.49 0.83 -0.95
C GLU A 208 25.06 1.42 -2.28
N PHE A 209 25.41 2.69 -2.53
CA PHE A 209 25.14 3.35 -3.80
C PHE A 209 26.30 3.17 -4.78
N HIS A 210 25.96 2.84 -6.02
CA HIS A 210 26.88 2.65 -7.12
C HIS A 210 26.51 3.58 -8.28
N GLN A 211 27.49 4.35 -8.78
CA GLN A 211 27.28 5.24 -9.93
C GLN A 211 27.07 4.47 -11.23
N ASN A 212 27.56 3.23 -11.31
CA ASN A 212 27.44 2.38 -12.48
C ASN A 212 26.50 1.19 -12.20
N PRO A 213 25.46 0.95 -13.03
CA PRO A 213 24.49 -0.13 -12.78
C PRO A 213 25.08 -1.53 -12.91
N LEU A 214 26.10 -1.74 -13.76
CA LEU A 214 26.82 -3.01 -13.87
C LEU A 214 27.59 -3.32 -12.59
N GLN A 215 28.30 -2.33 -12.02
CA GLN A 215 28.98 -2.49 -10.73
C GLN A 215 27.99 -2.81 -9.60
N ALA A 216 26.84 -2.12 -9.58
CA ALA A 216 25.78 -2.38 -8.62
C ALA A 216 25.26 -3.83 -8.68
N SER A 217 25.20 -4.40 -9.89
CA SER A 217 24.55 -5.69 -10.19
C SER A 217 25.51 -6.88 -10.19
N PHE A 218 26.82 -6.63 -10.15
CA PHE A 218 27.83 -7.67 -10.27
C PHE A 218 27.66 -8.76 -9.20
N MET A 219 27.55 -10.02 -9.60
CA MET A 219 27.36 -11.19 -8.73
C MET A 219 26.11 -11.14 -7.84
N SER A 220 25.11 -10.34 -8.20
CA SER A 220 23.86 -10.29 -7.43
C SER A 220 23.06 -11.58 -7.55
N GLU A 221 22.40 -11.95 -6.45
CA GLU A 221 21.45 -13.08 -6.38
C GLU A 221 20.04 -12.65 -6.77
N ILE A 222 19.73 -11.36 -6.60
CA ILE A 222 18.45 -10.77 -7.00
C ILE A 222 18.76 -9.41 -7.62
N VAL A 223 18.21 -9.13 -8.80
CA VAL A 223 18.26 -7.81 -9.44
C VAL A 223 16.85 -7.30 -9.69
N ILE A 224 16.54 -6.12 -9.17
CA ILE A 224 15.22 -5.52 -9.23
C ILE A 224 15.29 -4.27 -10.09
N GLY A 225 14.62 -4.29 -11.25
CA GLY A 225 14.35 -3.11 -12.04
C GLY A 225 13.18 -2.35 -11.42
N ALA A 226 13.42 -1.12 -10.96
CA ALA A 226 12.42 -0.25 -10.34
C ALA A 226 12.39 1.15 -10.99
N SER A 227 12.82 1.27 -12.24
CA SER A 227 12.76 2.48 -13.04
C SER A 227 11.38 2.68 -13.68
N ASN A 228 10.98 3.93 -13.88
CA ASN A 228 9.67 4.25 -14.47
C ASN A 228 9.67 4.05 -16.00
N GLY A 229 9.62 2.81 -16.47
CA GLY A 229 9.58 2.45 -17.90
C GLY A 229 10.89 2.59 -18.67
N VAL A 230 12.02 2.81 -17.98
CA VAL A 230 13.36 2.87 -18.59
C VAL A 230 14.02 1.50 -18.48
N GLN A 231 14.50 0.96 -19.60
CA GLN A 231 15.20 -0.33 -19.64
C GLN A 231 16.64 -0.16 -19.14
N VAL A 232 16.86 -0.39 -17.84
CA VAL A 232 18.17 -0.25 -17.19
C VAL A 232 18.93 -1.58 -17.16
N ILE A 233 18.22 -2.71 -17.16
CA ILE A 233 18.82 -4.05 -17.15
C ILE A 233 19.13 -4.45 -18.60
N ASN A 234 20.40 -4.33 -18.98
CA ASN A 234 20.90 -4.72 -20.29
C ASN A 234 21.63 -6.08 -20.26
N VAL A 235 22.05 -6.57 -21.42
CA VAL A 235 22.68 -7.90 -21.55
C VAL A 235 23.98 -8.02 -20.74
N ASP A 236 24.75 -6.94 -20.61
CA ASP A 236 26.00 -6.95 -19.82
C ASP A 236 25.72 -7.11 -18.33
N ILE A 237 24.67 -6.46 -17.83
CA ILE A 237 24.19 -6.67 -16.46
C ILE A 237 23.80 -8.12 -16.27
N VAL A 238 22.98 -8.70 -17.17
CA VAL A 238 22.54 -10.10 -17.06
C VAL A 238 23.73 -11.08 -17.06
N LYS A 239 24.74 -10.84 -17.90
CA LYS A 239 25.99 -11.62 -17.94
C LYS A 239 26.81 -11.55 -16.65
N SER A 240 26.65 -10.48 -15.87
CA SER A 240 27.38 -10.27 -14.62
C SER A 240 26.72 -10.87 -13.38
N LEU A 241 25.50 -11.39 -13.51
CA LEU A 241 24.71 -11.91 -12.38
C LEU A 241 25.20 -13.28 -11.92
N SER A 242 24.82 -13.66 -10.70
CA SER A 242 25.03 -15.03 -10.23
C SER A 242 24.21 -16.04 -11.05
N ARG A 243 24.69 -17.30 -11.14
CA ARG A 243 24.08 -18.35 -11.99
C ARG A 243 22.61 -18.64 -11.70
N ASN A 244 22.14 -18.39 -10.47
CA ASN A 244 20.76 -18.63 -10.03
C ASN A 244 20.06 -17.31 -9.68
N CYS A 245 20.48 -16.22 -10.32
CA CYS A 245 19.89 -14.91 -10.05
C CYS A 245 18.39 -14.91 -10.40
N LEU A 246 17.60 -14.21 -9.59
CA LEU A 246 16.24 -13.82 -9.95
C LEU A 246 16.26 -12.38 -10.47
N ILE A 247 15.70 -12.15 -11.65
CA ILE A 247 15.46 -10.80 -12.17
C ILE A 247 14.01 -10.42 -11.88
N VAL A 248 13.78 -9.26 -11.24
CA VAL A 248 12.46 -8.74 -10.91
C VAL A 248 12.17 -7.49 -11.74
N ASP A 249 11.20 -7.56 -12.66
CA ASP A 249 10.67 -6.38 -13.38
C ASP A 249 9.55 -5.74 -12.56
N LEU A 250 9.90 -4.80 -11.68
CA LEU A 250 8.97 -4.09 -10.82
C LEU A 250 8.43 -2.82 -11.48
N GLY A 251 9.30 -2.04 -12.14
CA GLY A 251 8.94 -0.76 -12.76
C GLY A 251 8.22 -0.87 -14.10
N LYS A 252 8.01 -2.11 -14.58
CA LYS A 252 7.46 -2.51 -15.89
C LYS A 252 8.37 -2.05 -17.02
N ASN A 253 8.80 -2.99 -17.87
CA ASN A 253 9.66 -2.70 -19.02
C ASN A 253 11.03 -2.15 -18.59
N ASN A 254 11.67 -2.78 -17.61
CA ASN A 254 13.00 -2.39 -17.13
C ASN A 254 14.16 -3.22 -17.70
N ILE A 255 13.84 -4.23 -18.52
CA ILE A 255 14.80 -5.15 -19.12
C ILE A 255 14.80 -4.95 -20.64
N THR A 256 15.98 -4.84 -21.25
CA THR A 256 16.09 -4.73 -22.72
C THR A 256 15.74 -6.05 -23.41
N PRO A 257 15.25 -6.05 -24.66
CA PRO A 257 14.86 -7.28 -25.35
C PRO A 257 15.98 -8.33 -25.45
N ASP A 258 17.20 -7.90 -25.79
CA ASP A 258 18.38 -8.76 -25.86
C ASP A 258 18.78 -9.36 -24.49
N ALA A 259 18.54 -8.63 -23.41
CA ALA A 259 18.75 -9.12 -22.05
C ALA A 259 17.70 -10.17 -21.65
N ILE A 260 16.44 -10.01 -22.08
CA ILE A 260 15.37 -11.01 -21.89
C ILE A 260 15.73 -12.31 -22.63
N ASP A 261 16.13 -12.19 -23.89
CA ASP A 261 16.52 -13.34 -24.73
C ASP A 261 17.70 -14.07 -24.12
N TYR A 262 18.73 -13.33 -23.68
CA TYR A 262 19.89 -13.91 -23.04
C TYR A 262 19.54 -14.60 -21.71
N ALA A 263 18.80 -13.93 -20.82
CA ALA A 263 18.36 -14.51 -19.54
C ALA A 263 17.59 -15.82 -19.75
N THR A 264 16.65 -15.83 -20.70
CA THR A 264 15.87 -17.01 -21.07
C THR A 264 16.77 -18.14 -21.58
N SER A 265 17.74 -17.83 -22.45
CA SER A 265 18.70 -18.82 -22.98
C SER A 265 19.58 -19.45 -21.89
N GLN A 266 19.81 -18.73 -20.79
CA GLN A 266 20.62 -19.18 -19.66
C GLN A 266 19.78 -19.80 -18.53
N GLY A 267 18.46 -19.89 -18.69
CA GLY A 267 17.55 -20.39 -17.66
C GLY A 267 17.44 -19.45 -16.44
N ILE A 268 17.77 -18.17 -16.59
CA ILE A 268 17.61 -17.17 -15.54
C ILE A 268 16.14 -16.78 -15.45
N GLU A 269 15.58 -16.88 -14.26
CA GLU A 269 14.17 -16.58 -13.99
C GLU A 269 13.94 -15.06 -14.05
N ILE A 270 12.93 -14.64 -14.82
CA ILE A 270 12.41 -13.27 -14.83
C ILE A 270 11.01 -13.29 -14.22
N TYR A 271 10.85 -12.57 -13.12
CA TYR A 271 9.59 -12.37 -12.42
C TYR A 271 9.08 -10.95 -12.61
N ARG A 272 7.87 -10.80 -13.15
CA ARG A 272 7.15 -9.51 -13.15
C ARG A 272 6.34 -9.41 -11.87
N SER A 273 6.50 -8.30 -11.14
CA SER A 273 5.80 -8.12 -9.87
C SER A 273 4.29 -8.20 -10.04
N ASP A 274 3.65 -9.11 -9.30
CA ASP A 274 2.20 -9.14 -9.11
C ASP A 274 1.83 -8.55 -7.74
N ILE A 275 0.80 -7.70 -7.72
CA ILE A 275 0.30 -7.02 -6.50
C ILE A 275 -0.81 -7.80 -5.80
N THR A 276 -1.28 -8.91 -6.36
CA THR A 276 -2.45 -9.65 -5.87
C THR A 276 -2.42 -9.86 -4.35
N SER A 277 -1.33 -10.42 -3.81
CA SER A 277 -1.22 -10.71 -2.37
C SER A 277 -1.38 -9.47 -1.47
N ALA A 278 -0.71 -8.37 -1.80
CA ALA A 278 -0.79 -7.15 -1.01
C ALA A 278 -2.14 -6.43 -1.20
N PHE A 279 -2.70 -6.48 -2.41
CA PHE A 279 -4.00 -5.86 -2.69
C PHE A 279 -5.13 -6.57 -1.95
N GLU A 280 -5.18 -7.90 -1.97
CA GLU A 280 -6.18 -8.64 -1.22
C GLU A 280 -6.01 -8.45 0.29
N GLY A 281 -4.77 -8.53 0.79
CA GLY A 281 -4.47 -8.27 2.20
C GLY A 281 -4.94 -6.88 2.66
N TYR A 282 -4.73 -5.86 1.83
CA TYR A 282 -5.18 -4.50 2.11
C TYR A 282 -6.70 -4.35 2.17
N ILE A 283 -7.43 -5.05 1.29
CA ILE A 283 -8.90 -5.03 1.34
C ILE A 283 -9.41 -5.65 2.64
N TYR A 284 -8.86 -6.81 3.04
CA TYR A 284 -9.21 -7.42 4.32
C TYR A 284 -8.85 -6.53 5.51
N GLU A 285 -7.72 -5.80 5.43
CA GLU A 285 -7.34 -4.81 6.44
C GLU A 285 -8.40 -3.70 6.58
N ILE A 286 -8.88 -3.13 5.47
CA ILE A 286 -9.94 -2.12 5.47
C ILE A 286 -11.22 -2.68 6.11
N LEU A 287 -11.68 -3.84 5.64
CA LEU A 287 -12.92 -4.46 6.13
C LEU A 287 -12.82 -4.76 7.64
N LYS A 288 -11.66 -5.23 8.10
CA LYS A 288 -11.40 -5.49 9.51
C LYS A 288 -11.35 -4.20 10.33
N MET A 289 -10.69 -3.16 9.82
CA MET A 289 -10.59 -1.86 10.48
C MET A 289 -11.95 -1.20 10.64
N GLU A 290 -12.82 -1.29 9.64
CA GLU A 290 -14.19 -0.79 9.74
C GLU A 290 -14.94 -1.49 10.87
N ASN A 291 -14.87 -2.82 10.95
CA ASN A 291 -15.49 -3.56 12.04
C ASN A 291 -14.94 -3.11 13.41
N ILE A 292 -13.61 -2.94 13.53
CA ILE A 292 -12.98 -2.45 14.76
C ILE A 292 -13.58 -1.09 15.15
N LEU A 293 -13.65 -0.13 14.23
CA LEU A 293 -14.18 1.20 14.52
C LEU A 293 -15.66 1.21 14.91
N CYS A 294 -16.47 0.31 14.34
CA CYS A 294 -17.90 0.25 14.61
C CYS A 294 -18.26 -0.50 15.90
N SER A 295 -17.52 -1.55 16.27
CA SER A 295 -17.94 -2.48 17.33
C SER A 295 -16.94 -2.63 18.48
N SER A 296 -15.66 -2.40 18.21
CA SER A 296 -14.56 -2.81 19.09
C SER A 296 -13.80 -1.64 19.69
N TYR A 297 -13.72 -0.49 19.02
CA TYR A 297 -12.95 0.69 19.44
C TYR A 297 -13.71 1.61 20.37
N GLY A 298 -13.05 2.06 21.45
CA GLY A 298 -13.61 3.03 22.39
C GLY A 298 -13.40 2.66 23.86
N LYS A 299 -14.25 3.27 24.70
CA LYS A 299 -14.30 3.09 26.14
C LYS A 299 -15.76 2.99 26.59
N LYS A 300 -16.06 2.09 27.52
CA LYS A 300 -17.38 1.93 28.12
C LYS A 300 -17.27 1.72 29.62
N ASP A 301 -17.97 2.55 30.39
CA ASP A 301 -18.11 2.40 31.83
C ASP A 301 -19.30 1.48 32.14
N LEU A 302 -19.07 0.45 32.94
CA LEU A 302 -20.09 -0.50 33.41
C LEU A 302 -20.47 -0.26 34.88
N GLY A 303 -19.97 0.82 35.49
CA GLY A 303 -20.20 1.21 36.88
C GLY A 303 -19.34 0.47 37.90
N PHE A 304 -18.98 -0.78 37.65
CA PHE A 304 -18.05 -1.55 38.49
C PHE A 304 -16.64 -1.67 37.90
N CYS A 305 -16.53 -1.49 36.60
CA CYS A 305 -15.27 -1.38 35.89
C CYS A 305 -15.48 -0.58 34.61
N THR A 306 -14.37 -0.10 34.06
CA THR A 306 -14.31 0.42 32.71
C THR A 306 -13.75 -0.66 31.80
N VAL A 307 -14.34 -0.82 30.61
CA VAL A 307 -13.76 -1.61 29.52
C VAL A 307 -13.26 -0.72 28.39
N VAL A 308 -12.16 -1.11 27.76
CA VAL A 308 -11.58 -0.47 26.57
C VAL A 308 -11.27 -1.53 25.51
N GLY A 309 -11.32 -1.17 24.24
CA GLY A 309 -11.11 -2.12 23.15
C GLY A 309 -10.63 -1.47 21.86
N GLY A 310 -10.26 -2.29 20.88
CA GLY A 310 -9.95 -1.85 19.51
C GLY A 310 -8.76 -0.89 19.39
N GLY A 311 -7.84 -0.90 20.37
CA GLY A 311 -6.68 0.02 20.42
C GLY A 311 -6.92 1.32 21.18
N TYR A 312 -8.04 1.48 21.89
CA TYR A 312 -8.28 2.64 22.76
C TYR A 312 -7.32 2.64 23.96
N PHE A 313 -6.76 3.81 24.31
CA PHE A 313 -5.79 3.95 25.39
C PHE A 313 -6.48 3.84 26.77
N GLY A 314 -6.18 2.76 27.50
CA GLY A 314 -6.74 2.48 28.83
C GLY A 314 -5.98 3.15 29.97
N SER A 315 -6.71 3.58 30.99
CA SER A 315 -6.15 4.01 32.28
C SER A 315 -5.78 2.80 33.14
N ASP A 316 -4.96 2.99 34.19
CA ASP A 316 -4.63 1.89 35.11
C ASP A 316 -5.90 1.26 35.71
N GLY A 317 -6.03 -0.06 35.57
CA GLY A 317 -7.20 -0.80 36.06
C GLY A 317 -8.40 -0.88 35.12
N ASP A 318 -8.35 -0.24 33.94
CA ASP A 318 -9.33 -0.47 32.87
C ASP A 318 -9.15 -1.89 32.30
N ILE A 319 -10.23 -2.61 32.01
CA ILE A 319 -10.18 -3.96 31.43
C ILE A 319 -10.15 -3.86 29.91
N VAL A 320 -9.18 -4.54 29.29
CA VAL A 320 -9.02 -4.56 27.83
C VAL A 320 -9.77 -5.76 27.25
N VAL A 321 -10.68 -5.51 26.31
CA VAL A 321 -11.56 -6.51 25.70
C VAL A 321 -11.47 -6.51 24.17
N ASP A 322 -11.89 -7.60 23.54
CA ASP A 322 -11.93 -7.72 22.08
C ASP A 322 -13.04 -6.85 21.44
N LYS A 323 -14.21 -6.76 22.09
CA LYS A 323 -15.37 -5.95 21.66
C LYS A 323 -15.95 -5.18 22.83
N ILE A 324 -16.35 -3.92 22.62
CA ILE A 324 -16.86 -3.07 23.71
C ILE A 324 -18.35 -3.29 23.96
N ILE A 325 -19.11 -3.59 22.90
CA ILE A 325 -20.56 -3.73 23.00
C ILE A 325 -20.93 -5.05 23.69
N SER A 326 -20.33 -6.15 23.22
CA SER A 326 -20.51 -7.51 23.73
C SER A 326 -19.16 -8.21 23.79
N PRO A 327 -18.37 -8.01 24.87
CA PRO A 327 -17.08 -8.68 25.04
C PRO A 327 -17.21 -10.20 24.99
N GLU A 328 -16.37 -10.84 24.21
CA GLU A 328 -16.27 -12.32 24.12
C GLU A 328 -14.92 -12.81 24.66
N VAL A 329 -13.90 -11.94 24.63
CA VAL A 329 -12.56 -12.24 25.11
C VAL A 329 -12.02 -11.06 25.91
N VAL A 330 -11.45 -11.36 27.08
CA VAL A 330 -10.67 -10.40 27.84
C VAL A 330 -9.19 -10.57 27.47
N ILE A 331 -8.56 -9.46 27.08
CA ILE A 331 -7.15 -9.42 26.67
C ILE A 331 -6.24 -9.20 27.89
N GLY A 332 -6.70 -8.39 28.85
CA GLY A 332 -5.93 -8.10 30.06
C GLY A 332 -6.46 -6.89 30.82
N VAL A 333 -5.65 -6.36 31.73
CA VAL A 333 -5.94 -5.12 32.46
C VAL A 333 -4.87 -4.10 32.13
N ALA A 334 -5.27 -2.87 31.79
CA ALA A 334 -4.37 -1.79 31.42
C ALA A 334 -3.55 -1.32 32.63
N ALA A 335 -2.28 -0.99 32.39
CA ALA A 335 -1.36 -0.42 33.37
C ALA A 335 -1.30 1.13 33.33
N GLY A 336 -2.04 1.76 32.42
CA GLY A 336 -2.10 3.22 32.26
C GLY A 336 -0.95 3.85 31.46
N ASP A 337 0.06 3.08 31.05
CA ASP A 337 1.22 3.53 30.29
C ASP A 337 1.25 3.00 28.83
N GLY A 338 0.14 2.40 28.38
CA GLY A 338 0.03 1.71 27.10
C GLY A 338 0.39 0.23 27.14
N SER A 339 0.81 -0.31 28.30
CA SER A 339 1.05 -1.74 28.51
C SER A 339 -0.10 -2.44 29.26
N ILE A 340 -0.04 -3.78 29.28
CA ILE A 340 -0.93 -4.63 30.06
C ILE A 340 -0.23 -5.02 31.37
N LYS A 341 -0.96 -5.00 32.49
CA LYS A 341 -0.47 -5.43 33.81
C LYS A 341 0.02 -6.88 33.76
N LYS A 342 1.24 -7.12 34.26
CA LYS A 342 1.79 -8.47 34.44
C LYS A 342 1.25 -9.16 35.70
N ASN A 343 0.94 -8.39 36.74
CA ASN A 343 0.40 -8.87 38.00
C ASN A 343 -0.88 -8.10 38.30
N LEU A 344 -1.95 -8.83 38.57
CA LEU A 344 -3.26 -8.27 38.89
C LEU A 344 -3.42 -8.13 40.40
N ASN A 345 -3.84 -6.96 40.87
CA ASN A 345 -4.21 -6.78 42.27
C ASN A 345 -5.60 -7.38 42.54
N GLU A 346 -6.00 -7.45 43.81
CA GLU A 346 -7.28 -8.06 44.20
C GLU A 346 -8.51 -7.32 43.63
N GLU A 347 -8.40 -6.02 43.38
CA GLU A 347 -9.47 -5.24 42.77
C GLU A 347 -9.59 -5.55 41.27
N ASP A 348 -8.46 -5.66 40.56
CA ASP A 348 -8.41 -6.06 39.15
C ASP A 348 -9.07 -7.44 38.97
N LYS A 349 -8.72 -8.42 39.82
CA LYS A 349 -9.29 -9.78 39.80
C LYS A 349 -10.80 -9.77 40.03
N LYS A 350 -11.28 -9.03 41.03
CA LYS A 350 -12.72 -8.90 41.32
C LYS A 350 -13.51 -8.31 40.16
N ARG A 351 -12.97 -7.27 39.52
CA ARG A 351 -13.60 -6.64 38.35
C ARG A 351 -13.65 -7.59 37.16
N LEU A 352 -12.56 -8.33 36.92
CA LEU A 352 -12.50 -9.36 35.87
C LEU A 352 -13.52 -10.47 36.10
N GLU A 353 -13.54 -11.07 37.28
CA GLU A 353 -14.49 -12.14 37.62
C GLU A 353 -15.94 -11.69 37.43
N ARG A 354 -16.25 -10.45 37.86
CA ARG A 354 -17.59 -9.88 37.67
C ARG A 354 -17.91 -9.66 36.18
N LEU A 355 -16.98 -9.10 35.41
CA LEU A 355 -17.16 -8.87 33.98
C LEU A 355 -17.41 -10.19 33.25
N MET A 356 -16.57 -11.20 33.51
CA MET A 356 -16.67 -12.51 32.88
C MET A 356 -17.99 -13.19 33.18
N LYS A 357 -18.49 -13.06 34.42
CA LYS A 357 -19.81 -13.56 34.80
C LYS A 357 -20.95 -12.81 34.10
N GLU A 358 -20.86 -11.49 34.00
CA GLU A 358 -21.91 -10.65 33.39
C GLU A 358 -22.07 -10.91 31.88
N PHE A 359 -20.96 -11.18 31.18
CA PHE A 359 -20.94 -11.44 29.74
C PHE A 359 -20.78 -12.91 29.36
N ASN A 360 -20.80 -13.83 30.34
CA ASN A 360 -20.62 -15.26 30.15
C ASN A 360 -19.36 -15.62 29.34
N ILE A 361 -18.23 -14.99 29.66
CA ILE A 361 -16.93 -15.18 29.01
C ILE A 361 -16.24 -16.39 29.64
N GLU A 362 -15.87 -17.37 28.82
CA GLU A 362 -15.14 -18.55 29.30
C GLU A 362 -13.74 -18.20 29.82
N THR A 363 -13.32 -18.87 30.88
CA THR A 363 -12.04 -18.65 31.54
C THR A 363 -10.89 -19.15 30.67
N VAL A 364 -10.11 -18.22 30.11
CA VAL A 364 -8.82 -18.51 29.47
C VAL A 364 -7.74 -17.75 30.23
N TRP A 365 -7.40 -18.22 31.44
CA TRP A 365 -6.26 -17.69 32.20
C TRP A 365 -5.43 -18.84 32.77
#